data_AF-A0A256XEA4-F1
#
_entry.id   AF-A0A256XEA4-F1
#
_cell.length_a   1.000
_cell.length_b   1.000
_cell.length_c   1.000
_cell.angle_alpha   90.00
_cell.angle_beta   90.00
_cell.angle_gamma   90.00
#
_symmetry.space_group_name_H-M   'P 1'
#
loop_
_entity.id
_entity.type
_entity.pdbx_description
1 polymer ?
#
loop_
_entity_poly.entity_id
_entity_poly.type
_entity_poly.pdbx_seq_one_letter_code
_entity_poly.pdbx_strand_id
1 'polypeptide(L)'
;MAITINHKVYAVSLVTSKGVFIAQNIANTSYTVIITRNREVITLDSENYMRFLKAMTGLMREVSRMARSRYYTFLGEYQFQDDTRTLIYEPYVDLMKRVRIEINRSKVKIIFDSTVKKFKKTKTG
;
A
#
# COMPACT_ATOMS: atom_id res chain seq x y z
N MET A 1 -2.41 5.21 6.40
CA MET A 1 -2.19 3.89 5.77
C MET A 1 -0.82 3.39 6.21
N ALA A 2 -0.66 2.08 6.40
CA ALA A 2 0.64 1.48 6.68
C ALA A 2 0.91 0.33 5.70
N ILE A 3 2.15 0.20 5.26
CA ILE A 3 2.59 -0.94 4.45
C ILE A 3 3.89 -1.47 5.04
N THR A 4 3.90 -2.74 5.45
CA THR A 4 5.09 -3.42 5.97
C THR A 4 5.63 -4.39 4.94
N ILE A 5 6.94 -4.32 4.71
CA ILE A 5 7.71 -5.28 3.93
C ILE A 5 8.92 -5.69 4.75
N ASN A 6 8.95 -6.95 5.16
CA ASN A 6 10.13 -7.57 5.76
C ASN A 6 10.22 -9.02 5.26
N HIS A 7 11.32 -9.70 5.61
CA HIS A 7 11.49 -11.11 5.31
C HIS A 7 10.32 -11.93 5.88
N LYS A 8 9.59 -12.62 4.99
CA LYS A 8 8.38 -13.42 5.28
C LYS A 8 7.20 -12.65 5.92
N VAL A 9 7.25 -11.32 5.94
CA VAL A 9 6.18 -10.48 6.49
C VAL A 9 5.80 -9.39 5.49
N TYR A 10 4.56 -9.43 5.04
CA TYR A 10 3.97 -8.44 4.16
C TYR A 10 2.66 -8.01 4.76
N ALA A 11 2.43 -6.71 4.92
CA ALA A 11 1.15 -6.23 5.44
C ALA A 11 0.76 -4.90 4.80
N VAL A 12 -0.54 -4.70 4.64
CA VAL A 12 -1.17 -3.42 4.30
C VAL A 12 -2.29 -3.20 5.30
N SER A 13 -2.33 -2.01 5.90
CA SER A 13 -3.46 -1.56 6.70
C SER A 13 -3.96 -0.19 6.24
N LEU A 14 -5.28 -0.08 6.15
CA LEU A 14 -6.01 1.09 5.71
C LEU A 14 -7.04 1.43 6.79
N VAL A 15 -6.78 2.51 7.52
CA VAL A 15 -7.68 3.02 8.56
C VAL A 15 -8.58 4.08 7.96
N THR A 16 -9.88 3.85 7.97
CA THR A 16 -10.91 4.71 7.39
C THR A 16 -11.91 5.18 8.44
N SER A 17 -12.82 6.08 8.06
CA SER A 17 -13.99 6.43 8.87
C SER A 17 -15.02 5.29 9.01
N LYS A 18 -14.87 4.15 8.34
CA LYS A 18 -15.81 3.01 8.45
C LYS A 18 -15.22 1.83 9.23
N GLY A 19 -13.92 1.85 9.49
CA GLY A 19 -13.19 0.75 10.11
C GLY A 19 -11.78 0.62 9.57
N VAL A 20 -11.17 -0.52 9.83
CA VAL A 20 -9.80 -0.84 9.44
C VAL A 20 -9.80 -2.04 8.50
N PHE A 21 -9.24 -1.86 7.31
CA PHE A 21 -8.89 -2.98 6.44
C PHE A 21 -7.46 -3.42 6.74
N ILE A 22 -7.24 -4.73 6.83
CA ILE A 22 -5.93 -5.34 7.07
C ILE A 22 -5.78 -6.49 6.09
N ALA A 23 -4.70 -6.50 5.31
CA ALA A 23 -4.26 -7.65 4.53
C ALA A 23 -2.82 -7.97 4.90
N GLN A 24 -2.53 -9.21 5.28
CA GLN A 24 -1.20 -9.60 5.70
C GLN A 24 -0.85 -11.02 5.27
N ASN A 25 0.44 -11.25 5.07
CA ASN A 25 1.07 -12.54 4.90
C ASN A 25 2.22 -12.60 5.90
N ILE A 26 2.13 -13.50 6.87
CA ILE A 26 3.12 -13.70 7.93
C ILE A 26 3.51 -15.16 7.91
N ALA A 27 4.78 -15.46 7.61
CA ALA A 27 5.31 -16.82 7.60
C ALA A 27 4.46 -17.81 6.76
N ASN A 28 3.99 -17.36 5.59
CA ASN A 28 3.11 -18.08 4.65
C ASN A 28 1.63 -18.19 5.08
N THR A 29 1.26 -17.72 6.27
CA THR A 29 -0.13 -17.58 6.66
C THR A 29 -0.67 -16.26 6.14
N SER A 30 -1.70 -16.32 5.31
CA SER A 30 -2.35 -15.14 4.75
C SER A 30 -3.66 -14.85 5.46
N TYR A 31 -3.94 -13.59 5.74
CA TYR A 31 -5.18 -13.16 6.35
C TYR A 31 -5.59 -11.81 5.81
N THR A 32 -6.87 -11.67 5.49
CA THR A 32 -7.46 -10.38 5.11
C THR A 32 -8.74 -10.17 5.90
N VAL A 33 -8.89 -9.00 6.51
CA VAL A 33 -10.08 -8.62 7.27
C VAL A 33 -10.47 -7.17 7.08
N ILE A 34 -11.75 -6.93 7.32
CA ILE A 34 -12.25 -5.61 7.70
C ILE A 34 -12.73 -5.70 9.14
N ILE A 35 -12.22 -4.82 9.99
CA ILE A 35 -12.74 -4.59 11.34
C ILE A 35 -13.59 -3.31 11.28
N THR A 36 -14.90 -3.45 11.42
CA THR A 36 -15.82 -2.30 11.33
C THR A 36 -15.76 -1.45 12.60
N ARG A 37 -16.31 -0.23 12.56
CA ARG A 37 -16.47 0.61 13.76
C ARG A 37 -17.25 -0.08 14.89
N ASN A 38 -18.15 -0.99 14.55
CA ASN A 38 -18.96 -1.75 15.51
C ASN A 38 -18.23 -2.99 16.03
N ARG A 39 -16.91 -3.11 15.77
CA ARG A 39 -16.05 -4.24 16.17
C ARG A 39 -16.43 -5.58 15.52
N GLU A 40 -17.22 -5.54 14.45
CA GLU A 40 -17.48 -6.71 13.63
C GLU A 40 -16.21 -7.05 12.81
N VAL A 41 -15.83 -8.33 12.81
CA VAL A 41 -14.69 -8.83 12.06
C VAL A 41 -15.19 -9.59 10.84
N ILE A 42 -14.99 -9.01 9.67
CA ILE A 42 -15.36 -9.62 8.39
C ILE A 42 -14.08 -10.22 7.79
N THR A 43 -13.96 -11.54 7.83
CA THR A 43 -12.88 -12.25 7.16
C THR A 43 -13.13 -12.24 5.66
N LEU A 44 -12.13 -11.80 4.91
CA LEU A 44 -12.18 -11.71 3.46
C LEU A 44 -11.27 -12.80 2.88
N ASP A 45 -11.87 -13.88 2.40
CA ASP A 45 -11.11 -14.88 1.66
C ASP A 45 -11.16 -14.54 0.17
N SER A 46 -10.07 -14.02 -0.39
CA SER A 46 -9.94 -13.95 -1.84
C SER A 46 -8.49 -13.81 -2.32
N GLU A 47 -8.21 -14.49 -3.44
CA GLU A 47 -6.99 -14.34 -4.22
C GLU A 47 -6.73 -12.87 -4.62
N ASN A 48 -7.79 -12.08 -4.81
CA ASN A 48 -7.69 -10.68 -5.22
C ASN A 48 -6.99 -9.81 -4.17
N TYR A 49 -7.25 -10.02 -2.88
CA TYR A 49 -6.59 -9.28 -1.81
C TYR A 49 -5.11 -9.68 -1.69
N MET A 50 -4.77 -10.93 -1.99
CA MET A 50 -3.39 -11.37 -2.05
C MET A 50 -2.63 -10.78 -3.24
N ARG A 51 -3.28 -10.67 -4.41
CA ARG A 51 -2.74 -9.93 -5.56
C ARG A 51 -2.53 -8.46 -5.22
N PHE A 52 -3.48 -7.83 -4.53
CA PHE A 52 -3.34 -6.46 -4.03
C PHE A 52 -2.16 -6.32 -3.07
N LEU A 53 -2.03 -7.20 -2.06
CA LEU A 53 -0.91 -7.20 -1.12
C LEU A 53 0.44 -7.34 -1.85
N LYS A 54 0.55 -8.24 -2.81
CA LYS A 54 1.75 -8.41 -3.65
C LYS A 54 2.06 -7.15 -4.47
N ALA A 55 1.05 -6.52 -5.07
CA ALA A 55 1.23 -5.30 -5.85
C ALA A 55 1.73 -4.13 -4.97
N MET A 56 1.09 -3.92 -3.80
CA MET A 56 1.46 -2.85 -2.88
C MET A 56 2.86 -3.04 -2.28
N THR A 57 3.24 -4.28 -1.98
CA THR A 57 4.59 -4.60 -1.48
C THR A 57 5.64 -4.47 -2.58
N GLY A 58 5.34 -4.87 -3.82
CA GLY A 58 6.19 -4.60 -4.98
C GLY A 58 6.42 -3.11 -5.18
N LEU A 59 5.36 -2.31 -5.05
CA LEU A 59 5.43 -0.85 -5.13
C LEU A 59 6.29 -0.24 -4.02
N MET A 60 6.14 -0.71 -2.77
CA MET A 60 6.91 -0.15 -1.67
C MET A 60 8.38 -0.57 -1.70
N ARG A 61 8.73 -1.77 -2.20
CA ARG A 61 10.14 -2.14 -2.46
C ARG A 61 10.81 -1.16 -3.41
N GLU A 62 10.05 -0.73 -4.40
CA GLU A 62 10.55 0.20 -5.39
C GLU A 62 10.72 1.62 -4.84
N VAL A 63 9.81 2.03 -3.96
CA VAL A 63 9.97 3.23 -3.12
C VAL A 63 11.21 3.12 -2.24
N SER A 64 11.42 2.00 -1.54
CA SER A 64 12.61 1.79 -0.70
C SER A 64 13.90 1.92 -1.51
N ARG A 65 13.95 1.32 -2.70
CA ARG A 65 15.11 1.38 -3.59
C ARG A 65 15.38 2.79 -4.07
N MET A 66 14.34 3.51 -4.50
CA MET A 66 14.47 4.87 -5.02
C MET A 66 14.90 5.86 -3.93
N ALA A 67 14.33 5.74 -2.71
CA ALA A 67 14.66 6.60 -1.58
C ALA A 67 15.89 6.14 -0.78
N ARG A 68 16.49 4.99 -1.13
CA ARG A 68 17.53 4.30 -0.33
C ARG A 68 17.10 4.08 1.13
N SER A 69 15.81 3.88 1.35
CA SER A 69 15.22 3.70 2.68
C SER A 69 15.51 2.29 3.22
N ARG A 70 15.77 2.21 4.52
CA ARG A 70 15.89 0.94 5.27
C ARG A 70 14.66 0.64 6.12
N TYR A 71 13.61 1.45 6.02
CA TYR A 71 12.39 1.22 6.80
C TYR A 71 11.68 -0.04 6.32
N TYR A 72 11.25 -0.86 7.27
CA TYR A 72 10.42 -2.03 7.00
C TYR A 72 8.94 -1.68 6.95
N THR A 73 8.52 -0.62 7.62
CA THR A 73 7.14 -0.15 7.65
C THR A 73 7.07 1.29 7.16
N PHE A 74 6.32 1.46 6.08
CA PHE A 74 6.01 2.75 5.48
C PHE A 74 4.68 3.21 6.04
N LEU A 75 4.71 4.22 6.90
CA LEU A 75 3.53 4.91 7.41
C LEU A 75 3.31 6.16 6.58
N GLY A 76 2.06 6.48 6.25
CA GLY A 76 1.76 7.69 5.51
C GLY A 76 0.31 8.09 5.50
N GLU A 77 0.10 9.35 5.19
CA GLU A 77 -1.21 9.91 4.86
C GLU A 77 -1.66 9.36 3.51
N TYR A 78 -2.96 9.17 3.35
CA TYR A 78 -3.55 8.83 2.07
C TYR A 78 -4.84 9.62 1.88
N GLN A 79 -5.14 9.97 0.64
CA GLN A 79 -6.41 10.55 0.26
C GLN A 79 -6.94 9.87 -1.01
N PHE A 80 -8.25 9.76 -1.10
CA PHE A 80 -8.90 9.33 -2.33
C PHE A 80 -9.55 10.54 -3.00
N GLN A 81 -9.17 10.80 -4.25
CA GLN A 81 -9.78 11.84 -5.08
C GLN A 81 -10.85 11.20 -5.94
N ASP A 82 -12.12 11.45 -5.64
CA ASP A 82 -13.26 10.82 -6.30
C ASP A 82 -13.31 11.16 -7.80
N ASP A 83 -13.12 12.43 -8.16
CA ASP A 83 -13.22 12.95 -9.53
C ASP A 83 -12.29 12.23 -10.50
N THR A 84 -11.05 11.96 -10.05
CA THR A 84 -10.03 11.28 -10.86
C THR A 84 -9.90 9.79 -10.54
N ARG A 85 -10.66 9.30 -9.56
CA ARG A 85 -10.54 7.95 -8.97
C ARG A 85 -9.09 7.59 -8.65
N THR A 86 -8.38 8.55 -8.06
CA THR A 86 -6.95 8.42 -7.75
C THR A 86 -6.76 8.32 -6.24
N LEU A 87 -6.10 7.25 -5.81
CA LEU A 87 -5.54 7.14 -4.48
C LEU A 87 -4.17 7.82 -4.48
N ILE A 88 -4.00 8.82 -3.63
CA ILE A 88 -2.70 9.40 -3.33
C ILE A 88 -2.27 8.86 -1.97
N TYR A 89 -1.05 8.35 -1.92
CA TYR A 89 -0.42 7.84 -0.71
C TYR A 89 0.95 8.50 -0.54
N GLU A 90 1.21 9.08 0.63
CA GLU A 90 2.44 9.81 0.94
C GLU A 90 3.19 9.17 2.12
N PRO A 91 3.81 7.99 1.93
CA PRO A 91 4.60 7.34 2.96
C PRO A 91 5.85 8.12 3.32
N TYR A 92 6.16 8.12 4.62
CA TYR A 92 7.49 8.42 5.12
C TYR A 92 8.47 7.32 4.70
N VAL A 93 9.59 7.75 4.14
CA VAL A 93 10.72 6.89 3.76
C VAL A 93 11.94 7.12 4.65
N ASP A 94 11.90 8.17 5.47
CA ASP A 94 12.80 8.49 6.57
C ASP A 94 12.03 9.43 7.53
N LEU A 95 12.62 9.86 8.65
CA LEU A 95 12.01 10.76 9.64
C LEU A 95 11.43 12.04 9.04
N MET A 96 12.07 12.60 8.02
CA MET A 96 11.73 13.90 7.44
C MET A 96 11.33 13.84 5.96
N LYS A 97 11.36 12.66 5.34
CA LYS A 97 11.20 12.52 3.89
C LYS A 97 9.96 11.71 3.57
N ARG A 98 9.14 12.23 2.66
CA ARG A 98 7.97 11.54 2.11
C ARG A 98 8.16 11.26 0.63
N VAL A 99 7.58 10.17 0.16
CA VAL A 99 7.44 9.85 -1.27
C VAL A 99 5.99 10.00 -1.63
N ARG A 100 5.67 10.64 -2.75
CA ARG A 100 4.30 10.75 -3.23
C ARG A 100 4.00 9.66 -4.24
N ILE A 101 2.91 8.93 -4.02
CA ILE A 101 2.46 7.83 -4.86
C ILE A 101 1.04 8.12 -5.32
N GLU A 102 0.82 8.10 -6.63
CA GLU A 102 -0.49 8.30 -7.24
C GLU A 102 -0.90 7.00 -7.94
N ILE A 103 -2.01 6.41 -7.52
CA ILE A 103 -2.53 5.15 -8.03
C ILE A 103 -3.92 5.41 -8.59
N ASN A 104 -4.12 5.10 -9.87
CA ASN A 104 -5.45 5.05 -10.45
C ASN A 104 -5.62 3.78 -11.29
N ARG A 105 -6.75 3.63 -11.98
CA ARG A 105 -7.06 2.40 -12.73
C ARG A 105 -6.06 2.04 -13.84
N SER A 106 -5.37 3.03 -14.42
CA SER A 106 -4.53 2.83 -15.62
C SER A 106 -3.04 3.00 -15.35
N LYS A 107 -2.66 3.70 -14.29
CA LYS A 107 -1.27 4.03 -14.00
C LYS A 107 -0.97 4.10 -12.50
N VAL A 108 0.29 3.82 -12.18
CA VAL A 108 0.90 4.17 -10.90
C VAL A 108 2.05 5.13 -11.17
N LYS A 109 2.15 6.20 -10.38
CA LYS A 109 3.24 7.18 -10.45
C LYS A 109 3.88 7.30 -9.08
N ILE A 110 5.19 7.20 -9.02
CA ILE A 110 6.00 7.47 -7.82
C ILE A 110 6.79 8.74 -8.08
N ILE A 111 6.74 9.67 -7.14
CA ILE A 111 7.39 10.98 -7.19
C ILE A 111 8.23 11.13 -5.92
N PHE A 112 9.53 11.34 -6.09
CA PHE A 112 10.45 11.59 -4.99
C PHE A 112 11.51 12.58 -5.44
N ASP A 113 11.63 13.69 -4.74
CA ASP A 113 12.43 14.85 -5.14
C ASP A 113 12.11 15.24 -6.61
N SER A 114 13.12 15.29 -7.47
CA SER A 114 12.97 15.54 -8.92
C SER A 114 12.69 14.28 -9.74
N THR A 115 12.71 13.10 -9.14
CA THR A 115 12.57 11.82 -9.84
C THR A 115 11.10 11.41 -9.95
N VAL A 116 10.68 11.05 -11.17
CA VAL A 116 9.34 10.54 -11.43
C VAL A 116 9.43 9.18 -12.11
N LYS A 117 8.88 8.15 -11.48
CA LYS A 117 8.74 6.82 -12.08
C LYS A 117 7.28 6.50 -12.36
N LYS A 118 6.98 6.09 -13.59
CA LYS A 118 5.62 5.77 -14.06
C LYS A 118 5.53 4.29 -14.41
N PHE A 119 4.47 3.64 -13.94
CA PHE A 119 4.11 2.27 -14.28
C PHE A 119 2.76 2.32 -14.97
N LYS A 120 2.63 1.60 -16.09
CA LYS A 120 1.36 1.38 -16.76
C LYS A 120 0.90 -0.03 -16.42
N LYS A 121 -0.42 -0.20 -16.29
CA LYS A 121 -1.03 -1.51 -16.12
C LYS A 121 -0.58 -2.44 -17.27
N THR A 122 -0.05 -3.61 -16.93
CA THR A 122 0.29 -4.63 -17.94
C THR A 122 -0.85 -5.65 -18.02
N LYS A 123 -0.89 -6.48 -19.08
CA LYS A 123 -1.89 -7.57 -19.19
C LYS A 123 -1.82 -8.55 -18.00
N THR A 124 -0.67 -8.63 -17.34
CA THR A 124 -0.37 -9.50 -16.19
C THR A 124 -0.61 -8.84 -14.82
N GLY A 125 -1.01 -7.56 -14.79
CA GLY A 125 -1.07 -6.75 -13.56
C GLY A 125 -0.51 -5.36 -13.77
#